data_AF-A0A537JEY1-F1
#
_entry.id   AF-A0A537JEY1-F1
#
_cell.length_a   1.000
_cell.length_b   1.000
_cell.length_c   1.000
_cell.angle_alpha   90.00
_cell.angle_beta   90.00
_cell.angle_gamma   90.00
#
_symmetry.space_group_name_H-M   'P 1'
#
loop_
_entity.id
_entity.type
_entity.pdbx_description
1 polymer ?
#
loop_
_entity_poly.entity_id
_entity_poly.type
_entity_poly.pdbx_seq_one_letter_code
_entity_poly.pdbx_strand_id
1 'polypeptide(L)'
;YEDHNLVFCQSNGRPLNSHNVTQRDFRRVIRRAGLPRIRFHDLRHCCATLLLRQGVHPKVVGEQLGHASVGVTLDVYSHVLPGMQEEATQALADRLIGDGR
;
A
#
# COMPACT_ATOMS: atom_id res chain seq x y z
N TYR A 1 -22.76 -23.44 14.62
CA TYR A 1 -21.55 -22.61 14.52
C TYR A 1 -20.38 -23.57 14.33
N GLU A 2 -19.57 -23.39 13.29
CA GLU A 2 -18.40 -24.21 12.97
C GLU A 2 -17.14 -23.41 13.30
N ASP A 3 -16.36 -23.84 14.30
CA ASP A 3 -15.17 -23.09 14.73
C ASP A 3 -13.96 -23.46 13.87
N HIS A 4 -13.61 -22.54 12.96
CA HIS A 4 -12.43 -22.64 12.09
C HIS A 4 -11.28 -21.74 12.59
N ASN A 5 -11.37 -21.20 13.81
CA ASN A 5 -10.41 -20.24 14.37
C ASN A 5 -10.16 -19.03 13.45
N LEU A 6 -11.22 -18.56 12.77
CA LEU A 6 -11.16 -17.44 11.84
C LEU A 6 -11.48 -16.13 12.56
N VAL A 7 -10.63 -15.11 12.38
CA VAL A 7 -10.88 -13.75 12.89
C VAL A 7 -12.09 -13.11 12.20
N PHE A 8 -12.27 -13.37 10.90
CA PHE A 8 -13.38 -12.86 10.11
C PHE A 8 -14.20 -14.03 9.53
N CYS A 9 -15.36 -14.25 10.12
CA CYS A 9 -16.28 -15.29 9.69
C CYS A 9 -17.72 -14.78 9.60
N GLN A 10 -18.56 -15.58 8.95
CA GLN A 10 -20.01 -15.41 9.00
C GLN A 10 -20.53 -15.81 10.39
N SER A 11 -21.77 -15.46 10.72
CA SER A 11 -22.39 -15.80 12.01
C SER A 11 -22.45 -17.30 12.31
N ASN A 12 -22.34 -18.15 11.29
CA ASN A 12 -22.28 -19.60 11.43
C ASN A 12 -20.85 -20.15 11.57
N GLY A 13 -19.82 -19.30 11.61
CA GLY A 13 -18.40 -19.66 11.74
C GLY A 13 -17.68 -19.94 10.41
N ARG A 14 -18.40 -19.98 9.28
CA ARG A 14 -17.80 -20.24 7.96
C ARG A 14 -17.05 -19.02 7.40
N PRO A 15 -16.08 -19.22 6.48
CA PRO A 15 -15.35 -18.13 5.86
C PRO A 15 -16.26 -17.09 5.19
N LEU A 16 -15.84 -15.82 5.21
CA LEU A 16 -16.47 -14.80 4.38
C LEU A 16 -16.28 -15.12 2.90
N ASN A 17 -17.33 -14.93 2.11
CA ASN A 17 -17.23 -15.01 0.66
C ASN A 17 -16.58 -13.73 0.12
N SER A 18 -15.41 -13.85 -0.50
CA SER A 18 -14.63 -12.73 -1.03
C SER A 18 -15.39 -11.90 -2.08
N HIS A 19 -16.20 -12.54 -2.92
CA HIS A 19 -17.04 -11.86 -3.90
C HIS A 19 -18.12 -11.00 -3.22
N ASN A 20 -18.77 -11.52 -2.18
CA ASN A 20 -19.77 -10.75 -1.43
C ASN A 20 -19.15 -9.55 -0.70
N VAL A 21 -18.00 -9.75 -0.06
CA VAL A 21 -17.28 -8.67 0.63
C VAL A 21 -16.94 -7.54 -0.36
N THR A 22 -16.39 -7.88 -1.52
CA THR A 22 -15.93 -6.89 -2.50
C THR A 22 -17.07 -6.26 -3.31
N GLN A 23 -18.07 -7.04 -3.73
CA GLN A 23 -19.11 -6.55 -4.65
C GLN A 23 -20.36 -6.02 -3.95
N ARG A 24 -20.68 -6.52 -2.76
CA ARG A 24 -21.88 -6.07 -2.02
C ARG A 24 -21.49 -5.13 -0.90
N ASP A 25 -20.68 -5.61 0.04
CA ASP A 25 -20.47 -4.92 1.31
C ASP A 25 -19.57 -3.70 1.13
N PHE A 26 -18.46 -3.85 0.41
CA PHE A 26 -17.55 -2.74 0.10
C PHE A 26 -18.22 -1.68 -0.78
N ARG A 27 -18.94 -2.07 -1.85
CA ARG A 27 -19.66 -1.10 -2.70
C ARG A 27 -20.70 -0.30 -1.91
N ARG A 28 -21.35 -0.91 -0.91
CA ARG A 28 -22.26 -0.19 -0.01
C ARG A 28 -21.53 0.85 0.83
N VAL A 29 -20.33 0.53 1.34
CA VAL A 29 -19.50 1.48 2.09
C VAL A 29 -19.07 2.65 1.20
N ILE A 30 -18.57 2.38 -0.01
CA ILE A 30 -18.16 3.42 -0.97
C ILE A 30 -19.31 4.39 -1.29
N ARG A 31 -20.52 3.87 -1.54
CA ARG A 31 -21.70 4.71 -1.78
C ARG A 31 -22.06 5.57 -0.55
N ARG A 32 -22.01 5.00 0.65
CA ARG A 32 -22.28 5.75 1.89
C ARG A 32 -21.24 6.83 2.16
N ALA A 33 -19.99 6.61 1.76
CA ALA A 33 -18.92 7.58 1.86
C ALA A 33 -18.96 8.67 0.76
N GLY A 34 -19.90 8.60 -0.20
CA GLY A 34 -19.98 9.54 -1.32
C GLY A 34 -18.80 9.46 -2.29
N LEU A 35 -18.06 8.35 -2.28
CA LEU A 35 -16.87 8.18 -3.10
C LEU A 35 -17.22 7.66 -4.51
N PRO A 36 -16.40 7.98 -5.52
CA PRO A 36 -16.53 7.37 -6.83
C PRO A 36 -16.29 5.86 -6.74
N ARG A 37 -16.71 5.14 -7.79
CA ARG A 37 -16.56 3.68 -7.81
C ARG A 37 -15.09 3.29 -7.86
N ILE A 38 -14.57 2.82 -6.74
CA ILE A 38 -13.23 2.23 -6.61
C ILE A 38 -13.30 0.72 -6.35
N ARG A 39 -12.22 0.01 -6.67
CA ARG A 39 -12.04 -1.43 -6.41
C ARG A 39 -11.48 -1.64 -5.02
N PHE A 40 -11.72 -2.83 -4.46
CA PHE A 40 -11.21 -3.18 -3.12
C PHE A 40 -9.67 -3.09 -3.04
N HIS A 41 -8.97 -3.48 -4.11
CA HIS A 41 -7.50 -3.41 -4.15
C HIS A 41 -6.97 -1.97 -4.19
N ASP A 42 -7.80 -0.99 -4.57
CA ASP A 42 -7.35 0.41 -4.65
C ASP A 42 -7.03 0.97 -3.25
N LEU A 43 -7.62 0.39 -2.19
CA LEU A 43 -7.23 0.71 -0.80
C LEU A 43 -5.77 0.36 -0.53
N ARG A 44 -5.31 -0.77 -1.05
CA ARG A 44 -3.91 -1.23 -0.91
C ARG A 44 -2.96 -0.31 -1.68
N HIS A 45 -3.34 0.10 -2.89
CA HIS A 45 -2.57 1.09 -3.64
C HIS A 45 -2.53 2.44 -2.93
N CYS A 46 -3.66 2.90 -2.37
CA CYS A 46 -3.71 4.13 -1.60
C CYS A 46 -2.77 4.09 -0.39
N CYS A 47 -2.76 2.98 0.36
CA CYS A 47 -1.82 2.77 1.47
C CYS A 47 -0.36 2.85 1.00
N ALA A 48 -0.01 2.18 -0.10
CA ALA A 48 1.33 2.25 -0.68
C ALA A 48 1.73 3.70 -1.02
N THR A 49 0.85 4.42 -1.73
CA THR A 49 1.06 5.82 -2.09
C THR A 49 1.26 6.71 -0.87
N LEU A 50 0.47 6.53 0.20
CA LEU A 50 0.59 7.33 1.42
C LEU A 50 1.92 7.08 2.14
N LEU A 51 2.36 5.82 2.26
CA LEU A 51 3.64 5.48 2.87
C LEU A 51 4.81 6.05 2.06
N LEU A 52 4.76 5.94 0.73
CA LEU A 52 5.80 6.49 -0.14
C LEU A 52 5.86 8.02 -0.06
N ARG A 53 4.71 8.71 -0.03
CA ARG A 53 4.65 10.17 0.17
C ARG A 53 5.22 10.64 1.51
N GLN A 54 5.30 9.76 2.49
CA GLN A 54 5.95 10.02 3.78
C GLN A 54 7.45 9.71 3.76
N GLY A 55 8.01 9.34 2.61
CA GLY A 55 9.43 9.01 2.45
C GLY A 55 9.78 7.58 2.91
N VAL A 56 8.79 6.71 3.14
CA VAL A 56 9.08 5.32 3.50
C VAL A 56 9.71 4.61 2.29
N HIS A 57 10.85 3.96 2.53
CA HIS A 57 11.59 3.30 1.47
C HIS A 57 10.73 2.23 0.75
N PRO A 58 10.72 2.18 -0.61
CA PRO A 58 9.85 1.26 -1.36
C PRO A 58 9.97 -0.21 -0.97
N LYS A 59 11.16 -0.67 -0.58
CA LYS A 59 11.39 -2.02 -0.05
C LYS A 59 10.56 -2.30 1.21
N VAL A 60 10.52 -1.34 2.15
CA VAL A 60 9.77 -1.46 3.41
C VAL A 60 8.27 -1.45 3.14
N VAL A 61 7.81 -0.56 2.25
CA VAL A 61 6.40 -0.54 1.79
C VAL A 61 6.03 -1.89 1.15
N GLY A 62 6.92 -2.45 0.34
CA GLY A 62 6.75 -3.73 -0.32
C GLY A 62 6.64 -4.92 0.64
N GLU A 63 7.50 -4.96 1.66
CA GLU A 63 7.47 -5.98 2.72
C GLU A 63 6.18 -5.87 3.55
N GLN A 64 5.78 -4.66 3.94
CA GLN A 64 4.59 -4.43 4.75
C GLN A 64 3.29 -4.78 4.03
N LEU A 65 3.23 -4.51 2.73
CA LEU A 65 2.08 -4.90 1.92
C LEU A 65 2.17 -6.41 1.59
N GLY A 66 3.34 -6.95 1.36
CA GLY A 66 3.57 -8.33 0.91
C GLY A 66 3.85 -8.40 -0.60
N HIS A 67 4.67 -9.40 -0.97
CA HIS A 67 5.40 -9.50 -2.24
C HIS A 67 4.60 -9.32 -3.54
N ALA A 68 3.29 -9.59 -3.55
CA ALA A 68 2.46 -9.49 -4.75
C ALA A 68 2.27 -8.05 -5.30
N SER A 69 2.57 -7.02 -4.50
CA SER A 69 2.38 -5.62 -4.91
C SER A 69 3.67 -4.91 -5.34
N VAL A 70 4.85 -5.50 -5.05
CA VAL A 70 6.13 -4.82 -5.19
C VAL A 70 6.45 -4.50 -6.65
N GLY A 71 6.07 -5.39 -7.58
CA GLY A 71 6.26 -5.16 -9.01
C GLY A 71 5.54 -3.91 -9.51
N VAL A 72 4.31 -3.66 -9.05
CA VAL A 72 3.57 -2.42 -9.39
C VAL A 72 4.18 -1.22 -8.66
N THR A 73 4.64 -1.39 -7.42
CA THR A 73 5.24 -0.30 -6.64
C THR A 73 6.55 0.21 -7.25
N LEU A 74 7.39 -0.65 -7.81
CA LEU A 74 8.67 -0.26 -8.42
C LEU A 74 8.50 0.33 -9.83
N ASP A 75 7.67 -0.30 -10.68
CA ASP A 75 7.43 0.19 -12.05
C ASP A 75 6.71 1.54 -12.07
N VAL A 76 5.75 1.76 -11.18
CA VAL A 76 4.96 3.01 -11.15
C VAL A 76 5.76 4.17 -10.55
N TYR A 77 6.66 3.93 -9.60
CA TYR A 77 7.32 5.01 -8.83
C TYR A 77 8.74 5.37 -9.27
N SER A 78 9.37 4.59 -10.17
CA SER A 78 10.57 5.05 -10.90
C SER A 78 10.37 6.44 -11.54
N HIS A 79 9.13 6.77 -11.92
CA HIS A 79 8.74 8.07 -12.48
C HIS A 79 8.33 9.14 -11.45
N VAL A 80 7.99 8.76 -10.22
CA VAL A 80 7.42 9.67 -9.18
C VAL A 80 8.48 10.09 -8.15
N LEU A 81 9.70 9.57 -8.28
CA LEU A 81 10.87 9.97 -7.49
C LEU A 81 11.88 10.86 -8.24
N PRO A 82 11.49 11.84 -9.10
CA PRO A 82 12.46 12.86 -9.51
C PRO A 82 12.82 13.67 -8.25
N GLY A 83 14.09 13.61 -7.85
CA GLY A 83 14.62 14.31 -6.68
C GLY A 83 15.18 13.41 -5.58
N MET A 84 14.67 12.20 -5.35
CA MET A 84 15.27 11.29 -4.34
C MET A 84 16.67 10.81 -4.75
N GLN A 85 16.90 10.64 -6.05
CA GLN A 85 18.24 10.33 -6.55
C GLN A 85 19.18 11.51 -6.34
N GLU A 86 18.71 12.74 -6.59
CA GLU A 86 19.47 13.97 -6.39
C GLU A 86 19.79 14.18 -4.90
N GLU A 87 18.80 14.08 -4.02
CA GLU A 87 18.98 14.14 -2.56
C GLU A 87 19.93 13.06 -2.04
N ALA A 88 19.84 11.83 -2.55
CA ALA A 88 20.78 10.76 -2.20
C ALA A 88 22.20 11.05 -2.68
N THR A 89 22.36 11.57 -3.91
CA THR A 89 23.67 12.00 -4.42
C THR A 89 24.22 13.21 -3.68
N GLN A 90 23.36 14.12 -3.23
CA GLN A 90 23.76 15.33 -2.52
C GLN A 90 24.12 15.02 -1.07
N ALA A 91 23.37 14.16 -0.39
CA ALA A 91 23.75 13.62 0.91
C ALA A 91 25.05 12.79 0.85
N LEU A 92 25.27 12.06 -0.24
CA LEU A 92 26.54 11.36 -0.48
C LEU A 92 27.67 12.36 -0.74
N ALA A 93 27.45 13.39 -1.57
CA ALA A 93 28.42 14.44 -1.84
C ALA A 93 28.80 15.16 -0.55
N ASP A 94 27.83 15.56 0.28
CA ASP A 94 28.07 16.20 1.57
C ASP A 94 28.89 15.32 2.52
N ARG A 95 28.63 14.00 2.53
CA ARG A 95 29.42 13.05 3.34
C ARG A 95 30.80 12.72 2.79
N LEU A 96 30.99 12.82 1.48
CA LEU A 96 32.28 12.57 0.84
C LEU A 96 33.16 13.84 0.76
N ILE A 97 32.56 15.03 0.76
CA ILE A 97 33.22 16.32 0.52
C ILE A 97 33.36 17.13 1.83
N GLY A 98 32.68 16.78 2.92
CA GLY A 98 32.70 17.54 4.18
C GLY A 98 33.49 16.93 5.34
N ASP A 99 34.83 17.07 5.34
CA ASP A 99 35.51 17.81 6.42
C ASP A 99 36.91 18.26 5.94
N GLY A 100 36.94 19.42 5.31
CA GLY A 100 38.14 20.12 4.84
C GLY A 100 38.13 21.56 5.33
N ARG A 101 38.11 21.74 6.66
CA ARG A 101 38.54 22.96 7.35
C ARG A 101 39.29 22.60 8.62
#